data_AF-A0A1Q3H5H9-F1
#
_entry.id   AF-A0A1Q3H5H9-F1
#
_cell.length_a   1.000
_cell.length_b   1.000
_cell.length_c   1.000
_cell.angle_alpha   90.00
_cell.angle_beta   90.00
_cell.angle_gamma   90.00
#
_symmetry.space_group_name_H-M   'P 1'
#
loop_
_entity.id
_entity.type
_entity.pdbx_description
1 polymer ?
#
loop_
_entity_poly.entity_id
_entity_poly.type
_entity_poly.pdbx_seq_one_letter_code
_entity_poly.pdbx_strand_id
1 'polypeptide(L)'
;MPGELLKTQAAHLTAIELVSCPEGRRIATLPPPLLRQLQQALSQATLSKDAALTPPPWDARLVFHLDSGQTLYGQLVRSDVLRLYETAQCTGARAATDELRLGEEAQPLFGWVQERLGPTEEKAYQTPPGLPPPPGD
;
A
#
# COMPACT_ATOMS: atom_id res chain seq x y z
N MET A 1 -6.76 14.77 6.21
CA MET A 1 -5.85 13.63 6.44
C MET A 1 -5.57 12.99 5.08
N PRO A 2 -4.32 12.57 4.75
CA PRO A 2 -3.99 12.05 3.42
C PRO A 2 -4.82 10.81 3.03
N GLY A 3 -5.27 10.00 3.99
CA GLY A 3 -6.18 8.87 3.74
C GLY A 3 -7.55 9.30 3.22
N GLU A 4 -8.19 10.28 3.86
CA GLU A 4 -9.48 10.83 3.41
C GLU A 4 -9.38 11.53 2.05
N LEU A 5 -8.27 12.24 1.84
CA LEU A 5 -7.99 12.90 0.57
C LEU A 5 -7.87 11.85 -0.54
N LEU A 6 -7.07 10.79 -0.37
CA LEU A 6 -6.88 9.76 -1.39
C LEU A 6 -8.17 9.02 -1.72
N LYS A 7 -9.03 8.77 -0.73
CA LYS A 7 -10.36 8.19 -0.94
C LYS A 7 -11.27 9.10 -1.77
N THR A 8 -11.36 10.37 -1.38
CA THR A 8 -12.24 11.35 -2.03
C THR A 8 -11.77 11.69 -3.44
N GLN A 9 -10.45 11.74 -3.62
CA GLN A 9 -9.78 12.08 -4.87
C GLN A 9 -9.36 10.83 -5.66
N ALA A 10 -9.89 9.65 -5.34
CA ALA A 10 -9.49 8.42 -6.02
C ALA A 10 -9.72 8.50 -7.53
N ALA A 11 -10.85 9.06 -7.97
CA ALA A 11 -11.17 9.28 -9.38
C ALA A 11 -10.23 10.28 -10.09
N HIS A 12 -9.53 11.11 -9.32
CA HIS A 12 -8.61 12.16 -9.76
C HIS A 12 -7.16 11.67 -9.88
N LEU A 13 -6.91 10.39 -9.57
CA LEU A 13 -5.59 9.78 -9.77
C LEU A 13 -5.27 9.66 -11.25
N THR A 14 -4.18 10.29 -11.67
CA THR A 14 -3.72 10.30 -13.07
C THR A 14 -2.63 9.26 -13.32
N ALA A 15 -1.82 8.97 -12.32
CA ALA A 15 -0.77 7.96 -12.40
C ALA A 15 -0.39 7.43 -11.02
N ILE A 16 0.12 6.20 -11.00
CA ILE A 16 0.74 5.60 -9.82
C ILE A 16 2.08 5.03 -10.22
N GLU A 17 3.11 5.33 -9.45
CA GLU A 17 4.48 4.91 -9.75
C GLU A 17 5.05 4.14 -8.59
N LEU A 18 5.75 3.06 -8.90
CA LEU A 18 6.56 2.35 -7.93
C LEU A 18 7.98 2.87 -8.02
N VAL A 19 8.50 3.41 -6.92
CA VAL A 19 9.86 3.93 -6.83
C VAL A 19 10.66 3.13 -5.81
N SER A 20 11.95 2.90 -6.10
CA SER A 20 12.88 2.36 -5.13
C SER A 20 13.30 3.45 -4.14
N CYS A 21 13.65 3.03 -2.94
CA CYS A 21 14.23 3.88 -1.94
C CYS A 21 15.69 3.49 -1.64
N PRO A 22 16.51 4.44 -1.15
CA PRO A 22 16.23 5.87 -0.94
C PRO A 22 16.36 6.73 -2.22
N GLU A 23 16.88 6.16 -3.31
CA GLU A 23 17.22 6.91 -4.54
C GLU A 23 16.00 7.52 -5.26
N GLY A 24 14.77 7.07 -4.97
CA GLY A 24 13.56 7.53 -5.64
C GLY A 24 13.49 7.11 -7.11
N ARG A 25 14.29 6.11 -7.52
CA ARG A 25 14.33 5.67 -8.92
C ARG A 25 13.01 4.97 -9.25
N ARG A 26 12.35 5.42 -10.31
CA ARG A 26 11.16 4.77 -10.84
C ARG A 26 11.49 3.35 -11.29
N ILE A 27 10.84 2.37 -10.66
CA ILE A 27 10.89 0.96 -11.01
C ILE A 27 9.86 0.66 -12.10
N ALA A 28 8.63 1.12 -11.89
CA ALA A 28 7.52 0.87 -12.81
C ALA A 28 6.41 1.91 -12.65
N THR A 29 5.59 2.06 -13.68
CA THR A 29 4.35 2.85 -13.64
C THR A 29 3.17 1.89 -13.74
N LEU A 30 2.16 2.10 -12.90
CA LEU A 30 0.97 1.26 -12.84
C LEU A 30 0.21 1.36 -14.18
N PRO A 31 -0.13 0.23 -14.81
CA PRO A 31 -0.79 0.27 -16.11
C PRO A 31 -2.23 0.81 -15.95
N PRO A 32 -2.78 1.50 -16.98
CA PRO A 32 -4.12 2.10 -16.95
C PRO A 32 -5.28 1.19 -16.48
N PRO A 33 -5.36 -0.11 -16.83
CA PRO A 33 -6.41 -0.98 -16.29
C PRO A 33 -6.32 -1.16 -14.77
N LEU A 34 -5.11 -1.38 -14.23
CA LEU A 34 -4.91 -1.50 -12.77
C LEU A 34 -5.15 -0.16 -12.08
N LEU A 35 -4.79 0.96 -12.72
CA LEU A 35 -5.09 2.29 -12.17
C LEU A 35 -6.59 2.45 -11.96
N ARG A 36 -7.42 2.19 -12.97
CA ARG A 36 -8.88 2.31 -12.84
C ARG A 36 -9.46 1.42 -11.75
N GLN A 37 -8.97 0.19 -11.64
CA GLN A 37 -9.38 -0.71 -10.58
C GLN A 37 -8.98 -0.19 -9.20
N LEU A 38 -7.78 0.38 -9.06
CA LEU A 38 -7.35 0.96 -7.81
C LEU A 38 -8.15 2.23 -7.45
N GLN A 39 -8.54 3.05 -8.42
CA GLN A 39 -9.41 4.20 -8.19
C GLN A 39 -10.73 3.75 -7.55
N GLN A 40 -11.32 2.65 -8.05
CA GLN A 40 -12.52 2.05 -7.45
C GLN A 40 -12.24 1.52 -6.04
N ALA A 41 -11.18 0.73 -5.86
CA ALA A 41 -10.81 0.17 -4.56
C ALA A 41 -10.54 1.26 -3.51
N LEU A 42 -9.89 2.36 -3.90
CA LEU A 42 -9.59 3.50 -3.03
C LEU A 42 -10.86 4.28 -2.66
N SER A 43 -11.80 4.45 -3.58
CA SER A 43 -13.09 5.10 -3.26
C SER A 43 -13.88 4.34 -2.20
N GLN A 44 -13.73 3.01 -2.15
CA GLN A 44 -14.37 2.11 -1.19
C GLN A 44 -13.51 1.79 0.03
N ALA A 45 -12.25 2.25 0.06
CA ALA A 45 -11.31 1.90 1.11
C ALA A 45 -11.79 2.39 2.48
N THR A 46 -11.46 1.64 3.52
CA THR A 46 -11.76 2.02 4.91
C THR A 46 -10.49 2.43 5.63
N LEU A 47 -10.58 3.43 6.51
CA LEU A 47 -9.46 3.79 7.36
C LEU A 47 -9.24 2.66 8.37
N SER A 48 -8.03 2.14 8.39
CA SER A 48 -7.57 1.15 9.36
C SER A 48 -6.75 1.84 10.45
N LYS A 49 -6.77 1.26 11.65
CA LYS A 49 -5.92 1.66 12.79
C LYS A 49 -5.15 0.45 13.31
N ASP A 50 -4.74 -0.43 12.40
CA ASP A 50 -4.15 -1.70 12.77
C ASP A 50 -2.66 -1.52 13.09
N ALA A 51 -2.38 -1.27 14.37
CA ALA A 51 -1.03 -1.05 14.87
C ALA A 51 -0.10 -2.27 14.74
N ALA A 52 -0.62 -3.45 14.38
CA ALA A 52 0.15 -4.68 14.24
C ALA A 52 0.73 -4.89 12.83
N LEU A 53 0.48 -3.94 11.91
CA LEU A 53 0.98 -4.01 10.54
C LEU A 53 2.50 -3.83 10.48
N THR A 54 3.18 -4.95 10.25
CA THR A 54 4.62 -5.02 10.01
C THR A 54 4.95 -4.31 8.69
N PRO A 55 6.00 -3.47 8.63
CA PRO A 55 6.44 -2.90 7.37
C PRO A 55 6.84 -4.01 6.39
N PRO A 56 6.57 -3.87 5.09
CA PRO A 56 6.98 -4.87 4.11
C PRO A 56 8.51 -4.89 4.03
N PRO A 57 9.10 -6.02 3.59
CA PRO A 57 10.55 -6.18 3.53
C PRO A 57 11.22 -5.35 2.43
N TRP A 58 10.46 -4.64 1.59
CA TRP A 58 10.99 -3.88 0.46
C TRP A 58 11.07 -2.38 0.75
N ASP A 59 12.23 -1.80 0.44
CA ASP A 59 12.46 -0.36 0.36
C ASP A 59 11.90 0.22 -0.95
N ALA A 60 10.58 0.20 -1.09
CA ALA A 60 9.88 0.81 -2.21
C ALA A 60 8.62 1.55 -1.76
N ARG A 61 8.23 2.58 -2.52
CA ARG A 61 7.02 3.37 -2.31
C ARG A 61 6.18 3.48 -3.57
N LEU A 62 4.87 3.54 -3.36
CA LEU A 62 3.89 3.95 -4.34
C LEU A 62 3.74 5.47 -4.28
N VAL A 63 3.84 6.10 -5.44
CA VAL A 63 3.69 7.55 -5.65
C VAL A 63 2.39 7.76 -6.40
N PHE A 64 1.43 8.42 -5.77
CA PHE A 64 0.10 8.69 -6.31
C PHE A 64 0.04 10.11 -6.82
N HIS A 65 -0.21 10.28 -8.12
CA HIS A 65 -0.31 11.58 -8.77
C HIS A 65 -1.77 11.94 -8.98
N LEU A 66 -2.16 13.13 -8.51
CA LEU A 66 -3.49 13.70 -8.66
C LEU A 66 -3.49 14.73 -9.78
N ASP A 67 -4.62 14.93 -10.48
CA ASP A 67 -4.71 15.96 -11.53
C ASP A 67 -4.51 17.39 -10.99
N SER A 68 -4.73 17.60 -9.69
CA SER A 68 -4.43 18.85 -8.98
C SER A 68 -2.94 19.20 -8.91
N GLY A 69 -2.05 18.30 -9.37
CA GLY A 69 -0.59 18.42 -9.23
C GLY A 69 -0.08 18.00 -7.86
N GLN A 70 -0.95 17.52 -6.98
CA GLN A 70 -0.56 16.99 -5.67
C GLN A 70 -0.05 15.55 -5.81
N THR A 71 0.96 15.22 -5.02
CA THR A 71 1.52 13.87 -4.94
C THR A 71 1.37 13.33 -3.53
N LEU A 72 0.88 12.09 -3.42
CA LEU A 72 0.82 11.35 -2.16
C LEU A 72 1.74 10.14 -2.24
N TYR A 73 2.20 9.70 -1.08
CA TYR A 73 3.10 8.57 -0.98
C TYR A 73 2.46 7.48 -0.15
N GLY A 74 2.61 6.24 -0.58
CA GLY A 74 2.12 5.09 0.13
C GLY A 74 3.04 3.89 0.02
N GLN A 75 2.79 2.91 0.84
CA GLN A 75 3.46 1.63 0.80
C GLN A 75 2.44 0.53 1.05
N LEU A 76 2.47 -0.49 0.20
CA LEU A 76 1.60 -1.65 0.35
C LEU A 76 2.22 -2.55 1.43
N VAL A 77 1.67 -2.52 2.64
CA VAL A 77 2.19 -3.29 3.79
C VAL A 77 1.66 -4.73 3.80
N ARG A 78 0.49 -4.94 3.19
CA ARG A 78 -0.17 -6.24 2.98
C ARG A 78 -0.93 -6.22 1.66
N SER A 79 -1.37 -7.39 1.20
CA SER A 79 -2.21 -7.54 0.00
C SER A 79 -3.46 -6.65 -0.02
N ASP A 80 -3.98 -6.30 1.15
CA ASP A 80 -5.19 -5.50 1.34
C ASP A 80 -4.97 -4.18 2.10
N VAL A 81 -3.73 -3.77 2.38
CA VAL A 81 -3.49 -2.57 3.20
C VAL A 81 -2.40 -1.67 2.63
N LEU A 82 -2.78 -0.41 2.40
CA LEU A 82 -1.94 0.70 1.96
C LEU A 82 -1.68 1.66 3.12
N ARG A 83 -0.43 1.79 3.54
CA ARG A 83 0.00 2.78 4.53
C ARG A 83 0.44 4.05 3.82
N LEU A 84 -0.05 5.21 4.23
CA LEU A 84 0.26 6.50 3.61
C LEU A 84 1.32 7.26 4.38
N TYR A 85 2.14 8.00 3.65
CA TYR A 85 3.27 8.78 4.14
C TYR A 85 3.22 10.20 3.58
N GLU A 86 3.70 11.16 4.36
CA GLU A 86 3.78 12.55 3.94
C GLU A 86 4.91 12.83 2.93
N THR A 87 5.92 11.96 2.88
CA THR A 87 7.13 12.19 2.07
C THR A 87 7.43 11.03 1.12
N ALA A 88 8.33 11.24 0.16
CA ALA A 88 8.87 10.18 -0.71
C ALA A 88 10.01 9.39 -0.04
N GLN A 89 10.59 9.91 1.05
CA GLN A 89 11.81 9.36 1.64
C GLN A 89 11.50 8.15 2.53
N CYS A 90 12.05 6.97 2.19
CA CYS A 90 12.00 5.80 3.08
C CYS A 90 12.93 5.89 4.29
N THR A 91 13.82 6.90 4.34
CA THR A 91 14.71 7.16 5.48
C THR A 91 13.98 7.97 6.55
N GLY A 92 13.54 7.31 7.62
CA GLY A 92 13.05 7.99 8.82
C GLY A 92 11.74 7.41 9.34
N ALA A 93 11.80 6.83 10.54
CA ALA A 93 10.78 6.03 11.19
C ALA A 93 9.47 6.73 11.59
N ARG A 94 9.11 7.91 11.07
CA ARG A 94 7.87 8.59 11.48
C ARG A 94 7.24 9.43 10.36
N ALA A 95 6.04 9.01 9.96
CA ALA A 95 4.86 9.81 9.61
C ALA A 95 3.85 8.94 8.83
N ALA A 96 3.64 7.68 9.25
CA ALA A 96 2.48 6.94 8.78
C ALA A 96 1.26 7.72 9.30
N THR A 97 0.60 8.42 8.39
CA THR A 97 -0.45 9.38 8.75
C THR A 97 -1.80 8.68 8.79
N ASP A 98 -2.02 7.76 7.85
CA ASP A 98 -3.22 6.96 7.73
C ASP A 98 -2.91 5.58 7.13
N GLU A 99 -3.73 4.60 7.46
CA GLU A 99 -3.73 3.28 6.84
C GLU A 99 -5.07 3.07 6.15
N LEU A 100 -5.05 2.62 4.91
CA LEU A 100 -6.22 2.35 4.11
C LEU A 100 -6.30 0.86 3.85
N ARG A 101 -7.39 0.24 4.28
CA ARG A 101 -7.72 -1.10 3.90
C ARG A 101 -8.40 -1.07 2.53
N LEU A 102 -7.68 -1.58 1.55
CA LEU A 102 -8.16 -1.79 0.21
C LEU A 102 -8.94 -3.11 0.20
N GLY A 103 -10.13 -3.14 -0.41
CA GLY A 103 -10.89 -4.37 -0.56
C GLY A 103 -10.16 -5.41 -1.43
N GLU A 104 -10.81 -6.54 -1.69
CA GLU A 104 -10.28 -7.60 -2.56
C GLU A 104 -9.91 -7.09 -3.98
N GLU A 105 -10.53 -5.99 -4.40
CA GLU A 105 -10.21 -5.28 -5.65
C GLU A 105 -8.75 -4.82 -5.75
N ALA A 106 -8.00 -4.73 -4.65
CA ALA A 106 -6.58 -4.38 -4.66
C ALA A 106 -5.63 -5.57 -4.76
N GLN A 107 -6.11 -6.81 -4.79
CA GLN A 107 -5.24 -7.98 -4.98
C GLN A 107 -4.34 -7.87 -6.23
N PRO A 108 -4.81 -7.37 -7.40
CA PRO A 108 -3.95 -7.21 -8.56
C PRO A 108 -2.84 -6.17 -8.38
N LEU A 109 -3.04 -5.15 -7.53
CA LEU A 109 -1.97 -4.22 -7.16
C LEU A 109 -0.85 -4.95 -6.43
N PHE A 110 -1.20 -5.82 -5.48
CA PHE A 110 -0.22 -6.60 -4.75
C PHE A 110 0.59 -7.54 -5.65
N GLY A 111 -0.09 -8.30 -6.53
CA GLY A 111 0.59 -9.14 -7.50
C GLY A 111 1.51 -8.34 -8.44
N TRP A 112 1.08 -7.16 -8.88
CA TRP A 112 1.92 -6.26 -9.67
C TRP A 112 3.15 -5.76 -8.91
N VAL A 113 3.02 -5.41 -7.62
CA VAL A 113 4.16 -5.00 -6.79
C VAL A 113 5.14 -6.17 -6.59
N GLN A 114 4.63 -7.37 -6.29
CA GLN A 114 5.47 -8.57 -6.11
C GLN A 114 6.22 -8.96 -7.38
N GLU A 115 5.62 -8.85 -8.56
CA GLU A 115 6.30 -9.11 -9.83
C GLU A 115 7.52 -8.20 -10.02
N ARG A 116 7.49 -6.98 -9.49
CA ARG A 116 8.53 -5.95 -9.68
C ARG A 116 9.58 -5.94 -8.59
N LEU A 117 9.20 -6.24 -7.35
CA LEU A 117 10.09 -6.22 -6.19
C LEU A 117 10.57 -7.61 -5.78
N GLY A 118 10.01 -8.66 -6.37
CA GLY A 118 10.21 -10.05 -5.96
C GLY A 118 9.15 -10.52 -4.95
N PRO A 119 9.12 -11.83 -4.65
CA PRO A 119 8.18 -12.36 -3.68
C PRO A 119 8.40 -11.67 -2.35
N THR A 120 7.32 -11.11 -1.79
CA THR A 120 7.26 -10.89 -0.35
C THR A 120 7.43 -12.27 0.27
N GLU A 121 8.45 -12.48 1.09
CA GLU A 121 8.24 -13.32 2.26
C GLU A 121 7.16 -12.59 3.07
N GLU A 122 5.91 -12.75 2.65
CA GLU A 122 4.76 -12.52 3.48
C GLU A 122 5.04 -13.48 4.62
N LYS A 123 5.67 -12.97 5.70
CA LYS A 123 5.66 -13.65 6.98
C LYS A 123 4.18 -13.74 7.29
N ALA A 124 3.57 -14.82 6.79
CA ALA A 124 2.24 -15.26 7.14
C ALA A 124 2.17 -15.04 8.62
N TYR A 125 1.21 -14.22 9.05
CA TYR A 125 0.93 -13.90 10.46
C TYR A 125 1.49 -15.03 11.32
N GLN A 126 2.67 -14.83 11.91
CA GLN A 126 3.13 -15.79 12.89
C GLN A 126 2.18 -15.53 14.04
N THR A 127 1.16 -16.38 14.15
CA THR A 127 0.40 -16.52 15.38
C THR A 127 1.46 -16.56 16.47
N PRO A 128 1.43 -15.66 17.47
CA PRO A 128 2.46 -15.64 18.50
C PRO A 128 2.61 -17.08 19.01
N PRO A 129 3.84 -17.65 19.03
CA PRO A 129 4.03 -19.04 19.38
C PRO A 129 3.51 -19.23 20.82
N GLY A 130 2.35 -19.87 20.98
CA GLY A 130 1.75 -20.02 22.30
C GLY A 130 0.27 -20.37 22.41
N LEU A 131 -0.50 -20.55 21.33
CA LEU A 131 -1.86 -21.08 21.44
C LEU A 131 -1.88 -22.56 21.03
N PRO A 132 -2.18 -23.48 21.96
CA PRO A 132 -2.32 -24.90 21.63
C PRO A 132 -3.47 -25.07 20.63
N PRO A 133 -3.38 -26.07 19.72
CA PRO A 133 -4.48 -26.36 18.80
C PRO A 133 -5.75 -26.69 19.61
N PRO A 134 -6.95 -26.29 19.13
CA PRO A 134 -8.18 -26.71 19.76
C PRO A 134 -8.26 -28.25 19.72
N PRO A 135 -8.76 -28.90 20.79
CA PRO A 135 -8.87 -30.36 20.84
C PRO A 135 -9.78 -30.81 19.68
N GLY A 136 -9.20 -31.65 18.81
CA GLY A 136 -9.93 -32.30 17.73
C GLY A 136 -10.94 -33.30 18.29
N ASP A 137 -12.11 -33.32 17.67
CA ASP A 137 -13.06 -34.43 17.71
C ASP A 137 -12.54 -35.58 16.84
#